data_AF-A0A7R9L7K0-F1
#
_entry.id   AF-A0A7R9L7K0-F1
#
_cell.length_a   1.000
_cell.length_b   1.000
_cell.length_c   1.000
_cell.angle_alpha   90.00
_cell.angle_beta   90.00
_cell.angle_gamma   90.00
#
_symmetry.space_group_name_H-M   'P 1'
#
loop_
_entity.id
_entity.type
_entity.pdbx_description
1 polymer ?
#
loop_
_entity_poly.entity_id
_entity_poly.type
_entity_poly.pdbx_seq_one_letter_code
_entity_poly.pdbx_strand_id
1 'polypeptide(L)'
;MSGNIVNTTDDNFDADVLQSDIPISGQAGKVKIVKVDVTACEATAVNYNIRNIPALLMFKNGEVVAQQIGAVPKSKLTAFIEENI
;
A
#
# COMPACT_ATOMS: atom_id res chain seq x y z
N MET A 1 -0.15 -20.63 0.87
CA MET A 1 -0.63 -19.28 0.49
C MET A 1 0.23 -18.24 1.19
N SER A 2 1.51 -18.18 0.83
CA SER A 2 2.50 -17.29 1.42
C SER A 2 3.12 -16.51 0.28
N GLY A 3 3.15 -15.19 0.42
CA GLY A 3 3.83 -14.33 -0.55
C GLY A 3 2.86 -13.39 -1.22
N ASN A 4 2.77 -12.19 -0.65
CA ASN A 4 2.79 -10.94 -1.39
C ASN A 4 2.98 -9.74 -0.44
N ILE A 5 3.38 -9.97 0.82
CA ILE A 5 3.82 -8.90 1.71
C ILE A 5 5.29 -8.64 1.38
N VAL A 6 5.53 -7.60 0.58
CA VAL A 6 6.89 -7.08 0.36
C VAL A 6 7.24 -6.18 1.53
N ASN A 7 8.42 -6.38 2.12
CA ASN A 7 9.01 -5.45 3.07
C ASN A 7 9.92 -4.52 2.27
N THR A 8 9.64 -3.23 2.32
CA THR A 8 10.30 -2.20 1.52
C THR A 8 11.08 -1.25 2.43
N THR A 9 12.17 -0.68 1.89
CA THR A 9 13.00 0.38 2.51
C THR A 9 12.84 1.70 1.75
N ASP A 10 13.23 2.84 2.34
CA ASP A 10 13.08 4.18 1.72
C ASP A 10 13.63 4.22 0.27
N ASP A 11 14.79 3.63 0.00
CA ASP A 11 15.42 3.65 -1.33
C ASP A 11 14.66 2.82 -2.39
N ASN A 12 13.87 1.84 -1.96
CA ASN A 12 13.21 0.87 -2.84
C ASN A 12 11.69 1.06 -2.90
N PHE A 13 11.16 2.05 -2.19
CA PHE A 13 9.72 2.30 -2.09
C PHE A 13 9.09 2.61 -3.44
N ASP A 14 9.72 3.46 -4.22
CA ASP A 14 9.20 3.82 -5.53
C ASP A 14 9.16 2.62 -6.48
N ALA A 15 10.20 1.78 -6.46
CA ALA A 15 10.26 0.57 -7.28
C ALA A 15 9.24 -0.49 -6.84
N ASP A 16 9.11 -0.72 -5.53
CA ASP A 16 8.30 -1.81 -4.99
C ASP A 16 6.81 -1.47 -4.85
N VAL A 17 6.49 -0.18 -4.70
CA VAL A 17 5.13 0.33 -4.43
C VAL A 17 4.58 1.11 -5.62
N LEU A 18 5.32 2.09 -6.14
CA LEU A 18 4.83 2.99 -7.20
C LEU A 18 4.95 2.39 -8.61
N GLN A 19 6.07 1.71 -8.89
CA GLN A 19 6.37 1.09 -10.18
C GLN A 19 6.01 -0.40 -10.23
N SER A 20 5.22 -0.86 -9.26
CA SER A 20 4.78 -2.25 -9.24
C SER A 20 3.71 -2.51 -10.30
N ASP A 21 4.13 -2.57 -11.56
CA ASP A 21 3.36 -3.09 -12.69
C ASP A 21 3.17 -4.60 -12.50
N ILE A 22 2.12 -4.99 -11.78
CA ILE A 22 1.65 -6.38 -11.74
C ILE A 22 0.27 -6.48 -12.40
N PRO A 23 0.22 -6.68 -13.73
CA PRO A 23 -0.93 -7.27 -14.38
C PRO A 23 -0.77 -8.80 -14.35
N ILE A 24 -1.29 -9.49 -13.33
CA ILE A 24 -1.36 -10.96 -13.40
C ILE A 24 -2.74 -11.35 -13.92
N SER A 25 -2.77 -11.54 -15.23
CA SER A 25 -3.71 -12.44 -15.88
C SER A 25 -3.66 -13.81 -15.18
N GLY A 26 -4.66 -14.06 -14.35
CA GLY A 26 -4.78 -15.32 -13.60
C GLY A 26 -5.49 -15.10 -12.28
N GLN A 27 -6.80 -14.85 -12.33
CA GLN A 27 -7.78 -15.00 -11.25
C GLN A 27 -7.22 -15.21 -9.82
N ALA A 28 -6.91 -14.09 -9.14
CA ALA A 28 -7.15 -13.81 -7.71
C ALA A 28 -6.15 -12.76 -7.18
N GLY A 29 -6.48 -11.47 -7.35
CA GLY A 29 -5.79 -10.38 -6.65
C GLY A 29 -5.47 -9.21 -7.57
N LYS A 30 -6.44 -8.30 -7.76
CA LYS A 30 -6.28 -7.06 -8.54
C LYS A 30 -5.41 -5.99 -7.85
N VAL A 31 -4.91 -6.28 -6.65
CA VAL A 31 -4.20 -5.34 -5.77
C VAL A 31 -3.03 -6.04 -5.09
N LYS A 32 -1.88 -5.37 -5.02
CA LYS A 32 -0.70 -5.77 -4.24
C LYS A 32 -0.77 -5.11 -2.87
N ILE A 33 -0.60 -5.90 -1.81
CA ILE A 33 -0.58 -5.37 -0.43
C ILE A 33 0.87 -5.37 0.04
N VAL A 34 1.45 -4.18 0.19
CA VAL A 34 2.82 -4.00 0.70
C VAL A 34 2.76 -3.61 2.17
N LYS A 35 3.62 -4.20 2.99
CA LYS A 35 3.78 -3.77 4.39
C LYS A 35 5.04 -2.93 4.46
N VAL A 36 4.86 -1.68 4.85
CA VAL A 36 5.96 -0.73 4.99
C VAL A 36 6.18 -0.50 6.48
N ASP A 37 7.42 -0.68 6.92
CA ASP A 37 7.81 -0.32 8.27
C ASP A 37 8.24 1.14 8.27
N VAL A 38 7.50 1.98 8.98
CA VAL A 38 7.79 3.41 9.09
C VAL A 38 9.13 3.70 9.78
N THR A 39 9.66 2.76 10.58
CA THR A 39 10.97 2.92 11.24
C THR A 39 12.12 2.69 10.27
N ALA A 40 11.90 1.86 9.24
CA ALA A 40 12.83 1.67 8.14
C ALA A 40 12.59 2.64 6.97
N CYS A 41 11.44 3.30 6.95
CA CYS A 41 11.00 4.22 5.90
C CYS A 41 10.53 5.58 6.46
N GLU A 42 11.33 6.22 7.32
CA GLU A 42 10.93 7.46 8.01
C GLU A 42 10.75 8.62 7.03
N ALA A 43 11.63 8.74 6.03
CA ALA A 43 11.55 9.82 5.04
C ALA A 43 10.28 9.67 4.19
N THR A 44 9.98 8.46 3.76
CA THR A 44 8.74 8.14 3.04
C THR A 44 7.50 8.42 3.90
N ALA A 45 7.50 8.00 5.16
CA ALA A 45 6.41 8.28 6.08
C ALA A 45 6.15 9.78 6.23
N VAL A 46 7.20 10.59 6.34
CA VAL A 46 7.09 12.06 6.40
C VAL A 46 6.56 12.63 5.08
N ASN A 47 7.07 12.18 3.93
CA ASN A 47 6.63 12.64 2.61
C ASN A 47 5.13 12.40 2.38
N TYR A 48 4.63 11.25 2.83
CA TYR A 48 3.21 10.91 2.73
C TYR A 48 2.38 11.36 3.95
N ASN A 49 2.94 12.18 4.85
CA ASN A 49 2.29 12.67 6.06
C ASN A 49 1.72 11.57 6.98
N ILE A 50 2.35 10.39 7.00
CA ILE A 50 2.02 9.29 7.91
C ILE A 50 2.57 9.61 9.31
N ARG A 51 1.72 10.22 10.13
CA ARG A 51 2.04 10.58 11.53
C ARG A 51 1.44 9.62 12.55
N ASN A 52 0.35 8.95 12.19
CA ASN A 52 -0.37 8.02 13.05
C ASN A 52 -0.50 6.66 12.36
N ILE A 53 -0.20 5.59 13.09
CA ILE A 53 -0.24 4.20 12.62
C ILE A 53 -1.38 3.49 13.36
N PRO A 54 -2.16 2.61 12.71
CA PRO A 54 -2.03 2.17 11.31
C PRO A 54 -2.51 3.21 10.30
N ALA A 55 -1.83 3.29 9.15
CA ALA A 55 -2.23 4.06 7.98
C ALA A 55 -2.16 3.18 6.73
N LEU A 56 -3.10 3.36 5.82
CA LEU A 56 -3.21 2.63 4.56
C LEU A 56 -3.22 3.63 3.43
N LEU A 57 -2.34 3.42 2.46
CA LEU A 57 -2.25 4.22 1.25
C LEU A 57 -2.49 3.31 0.06
N MET A 58 -3.31 3.76 -0.86
CA MET A 58 -3.53 3.10 -2.14
C MET A 58 -2.90 3.91 -3.25
N PHE A 59 -2.06 3.24 -4.01
CA PHE A 59 -1.35 3.80 -5.14
C PHE A 59 -1.91 3.22 -6.44
N LYS A 60 -2.10 4.06 -7.45
CA LYS A 60 -2.51 3.67 -8.80
C LYS A 60 -1.71 4.52 -9.79
N ASN A 61 -1.04 3.88 -10.74
CA ASN A 61 -0.19 4.55 -11.73
C ASN A 61 0.87 5.48 -11.10
N GLY A 62 1.42 5.12 -9.94
CA GLY A 62 2.40 5.93 -9.21
C GLY A 62 1.83 7.12 -8.42
N GLU A 63 0.51 7.30 -8.39
CA GLU A 63 -0.15 8.37 -7.61
C GLU A 63 -0.97 7.80 -6.45
N VAL A 64 -1.07 8.55 -5.35
CA VAL A 64 -1.95 8.22 -4.22
C VAL A 64 -3.39 8.51 -4.60
N VAL A 65 -4.19 7.46 -4.83
CA VAL A 65 -5.62 7.59 -5.15
C VAL A 65 -6.49 7.61 -3.90
N ALA A 66 -6.04 6.97 -2.82
CA ALA A 66 -6.81 6.93 -1.59
C ALA A 66 -5.89 6.76 -0.37
N GLN A 67 -6.30 7.33 0.75
CA GLN A 67 -5.62 7.21 2.04
C GLN A 67 -6.63 6.96 3.16
N GLN A 68 -6.31 6.05 4.06
CA GLN A 68 -7.09 5.76 5.25
C GLN A 68 -6.16 5.77 6.46
N ILE A 69 -6.28 6.80 7.28
CA ILE A 69 -5.56 6.91 8.54
C ILE A 69 -6.40 6.28 9.64
N GLY A 70 -5.77 5.49 10.51
CA GLY A 70 -6.39 4.83 11.64
C GLY A 70 -6.92 3.43 11.34
N ALA A 71 -7.16 2.67 12.41
CA ALA A 71 -7.70 1.33 12.32
C ALA A 71 -9.18 1.40 11.93
N VAL A 72 -9.54 0.70 10.86
CA VAL A 72 -10.92 0.54 10.41
C VAL A 72 -11.29 -0.94 10.36
N PRO A 73 -12.58 -1.28 10.53
CA PRO A 73 -13.03 -2.67 10.47
C PRO A 73 -12.82 -3.28 9.09
N LYS A 74 -12.65 -4.60 9.05
CA LYS A 74 -12.38 -5.37 7.82
C LYS A 74 -13.40 -5.07 6.71
N SER A 75 -14.68 -4.90 7.02
CA SER A 75 -15.72 -4.56 6.04
C SER A 75 -15.44 -3.25 5.32
N LYS A 76 -15.01 -2.22 6.07
CA LYS A 76 -14.66 -0.91 5.52
C LYS A 76 -13.36 -0.96 4.72
N LEU A 77 -12.41 -1.81 5.12
CA LEU A 77 -11.20 -2.06 4.35
C LEU A 77 -11.51 -2.72 3.00
N THR A 78 -12.36 -3.74 2.99
CA THR A 78 -12.77 -4.41 1.75
C THR A 78 -13.46 -3.42 0.82
N ALA A 79 -14.40 -2.62 1.32
CA ALA A 79 -15.08 -1.60 0.53
C ALA A 79 -14.10 -0.53 0.00
N PHE A 80 -13.20 -0.03 0.84
CA PHE A 80 -12.18 0.93 0.44
C PHE A 80 -11.28 0.40 -0.68
N ILE A 81 -10.91 -0.88 -0.59
CA ILE A 81 -10.13 -1.53 -1.66
C ILE A 81 -10.99 -1.59 -2.92
N GLU A 82 -12.19 -2.17 -2.86
CA GLU A 82 -13.09 -2.37 -4.01
C GLU A 82 -13.48 -1.08 -4.75
N GLU A 83 -13.66 0.04 -4.02
CA GLU A 83 -14.00 1.34 -4.60
C GLU A 83 -12.87 1.97 -5.42
N ASN A 84 -11.61 1.59 -5.16
CA ASN A 84 -10.44 2.25 -5.73
C ASN A 84 -9.62 1.37 -6.70
N ILE A 85 -10.03 0.10 -6.92
CA ILE A 85 -9.43 -0.80 -7.93
C ILE A 85 -9.85 -0.41 -9.35
#